data_AF-A0A2V6T166-F1
#
_entry.id   AF-A0A2V6T166-F1
#
_cell.length_a   1.000
_cell.length_b   1.000
_cell.length_c   1.000
_cell.angle_alpha   90.00
_cell.angle_beta   90.00
_cell.angle_gamma   90.00
#
_symmetry.space_group_name_H-M   'P 1'
#
loop_
_entity.id
_entity.type
_entity.pdbx_description
1 polymer ?
#
loop_
_entity_poly.entity_id
_entity_poly.type
_entity_poly.pdbx_seq_one_letter_code
_entity_poly.pdbx_strand_id
1 'polypeptide(L)' 'MALKGRSKIFTHFWYAQEAEEATRFYASIFPDSRVDRVTPLLSDTPSGPAGSVNVVDFTLFGQRES' A
#
# COMPACT_ATOMS: atom_id res chain seq x y z
N MET A 1 -4.00 -15.26 23.41
CA MET A 1 -4.13 -13.99 22.64
C MET A 1 -2.73 -13.45 22.40
N ALA A 2 -2.17 -13.64 21.21
CA ALA A 2 -0.86 -13.09 20.89
C ALA A 2 -1.00 -11.57 20.74
N LEU A 3 -0.22 -10.82 21.53
CA LEU A 3 0.00 -9.40 21.30
C LEU A 3 0.57 -9.27 19.90
N LYS A 4 -0.24 -8.81 18.95
CA LYS A 4 0.21 -8.46 17.61
C LYS A 4 1.16 -7.28 17.77
N GLY A 5 2.44 -7.59 17.95
CA GLY A 5 3.49 -6.61 18.12
C GLY A 5 3.37 -5.62 16.97
N ARG A 6 3.32 -4.33 17.28
CA ARG A 6 3.42 -3.28 16.25
C ARG A 6 4.72 -3.54 15.50
N SER A 7 4.62 -4.05 14.27
CA SER A 7 5.78 -4.23 13.40
C SER A 7 6.46 -2.87 13.28
N LYS A 8 7.70 -2.77 13.79
CA LYS A 8 8.52 -1.55 13.67
C LYS A 8 9.03 -1.36 12.23
N ILE A 9 8.92 -2.40 11.42
CA ILE A 9 9.31 -2.44 10.02
C ILE A 9 8.00 -2.46 9.23
N PHE A 10 7.84 -1.48 8.35
CA PHE A 10 6.73 -1.39 7.41
C PHE A 10 7.22 -1.96 6.09
N THR A 11 6.48 -2.90 5.51
CA THR A 11 6.79 -3.39 4.16
C THR A 11 6.37 -2.31 3.18
N HIS A 12 7.32 -1.90 2.34
CA HIS A 12 7.06 -0.92 1.30
C HIS A 12 7.12 -1.62 -0.06
N PHE A 13 5.99 -1.69 -0.77
CA PHE A 13 5.93 -2.34 -2.07
C PHE A 13 6.10 -1.32 -3.19
N TRP A 14 7.12 -1.50 -4.01
CA TRP A 14 7.30 -0.69 -5.22
C TRP A 14 6.67 -1.39 -6.42
N TYR A 15 5.62 -0.80 -6.97
CA TYR A 15 4.99 -1.25 -8.21
C TYR A 15 5.35 -0.31 -9.35
N ALA A 16 5.73 -0.88 -10.51
CA ALA A 16 6.02 -0.09 -11.69
C ALA A 16 4.74 0.55 -12.28
N GLN A 17 3.61 -0.15 -12.19
CA GLN A 17 2.29 0.28 -12.65
C GLN A 17 1.22 -0.33 -11.73
N GLU A 18 0.05 0.30 -11.64
CA GLU A 18 -1.17 -0.29 -11.06
C GLU A 18 -1.10 -0.66 -9.56
N ALA A 19 -0.34 0.09 -8.76
CA ALA A 19 -0.23 -0.13 -7.31
C ALA A 19 -1.60 -0.21 -6.60
N GLU A 20 -2.53 0.68 -6.95
CA GLU A 20 -3.88 0.73 -6.36
C GLU A 20 -4.70 -0.53 -6.66
N GLU A 21 -4.63 -1.04 -7.90
CA GLU A 21 -5.37 -2.24 -8.29
C GLU A 21 -4.81 -3.48 -7.58
N ALA A 22 -3.48 -3.61 -7.54
CA ALA A 22 -2.81 -4.68 -6.80
C ALA A 22 -3.21 -4.66 -5.32
N THR A 23 -3.18 -3.49 -4.67
CA THR A 23 -3.57 -3.37 -3.27
C THR A 23 -5.05 -3.73 -3.05
N ARG A 24 -5.97 -3.28 -3.92
CA ARG A 24 -7.38 -3.67 -3.85
C ARG A 24 -7.57 -5.18 -4.00
N PHE A 25 -6.82 -5.79 -4.90
CA PHE A 25 -6.85 -7.23 -5.10
C PHE A 25 -6.41 -7.98 -3.84
N TYR A 26 -5.27 -7.60 -3.24
CA TYR A 26 -4.80 -8.23 -2.01
C TYR A 26 -5.77 -8.00 -0.84
N ALA A 27 -6.34 -6.81 -0.72
CA ALA A 27 -7.35 -6.51 0.30
C ALA A 27 -8.62 -7.36 0.14
N SER A 28 -8.97 -7.76 -1.08
CA SER A 28 -10.10 -8.66 -1.35
C SER A 28 -9.79 -10.14 -1.04
N ILE A 29 -8.52 -10.56 -1.08
CA ILE A 29 -8.13 -11.95 -0.86
C ILE A 29 -7.94 -12.22 0.63
N PHE A 30 -7.30 -11.29 1.34
CA PHE A 30 -6.86 -11.54 2.70
C PHE A 30 -7.86 -11.02 3.75
N PRO A 31 -8.21 -11.81 4.77
CA PRO A 31 -9.07 -11.34 5.85
C PRO A 31 -8.39 -10.23 6.66
N ASP A 32 -9.18 -9.35 7.27
CA ASP A 32 -8.70 -8.17 8.04
C ASP A 32 -7.81 -7.22 7.21
N SER A 33 -8.14 -7.09 5.91
CA SER A 33 -7.38 -6.28 4.97
C SER A 33 -8.23 -5.18 4.35
N ARG A 34 -7.63 -4.01 4.13
CA ARG A 34 -8.31 -2.85 3.53
C ARG A 34 -7.31 -1.83 2.99
N VAL A 35 -7.72 -1.07 1.99
CA VAL A 35 -6.99 0.13 1.55
C VAL A 35 -7.32 1.26 2.54
N ASP A 36 -6.29 1.93 3.07
CA ASP A 36 -6.45 3.02 4.05
C ASP A 36 -6.35 4.38 3.36
N ARG A 37 -5.37 4.55 2.45
CA ARG A 37 -5.17 5.80 1.72
C ARG A 37 -4.55 5.56 0.35
N VAL A 38 -4.97 6.35 -0.62
CA VAL A 38 -4.29 6.46 -1.92
C VAL A 38 -3.86 7.91 -2.08
N THR A 39 -2.56 8.13 -2.22
CA THR A 39 -1.97 9.46 -2.39
C THR A 39 -1.29 9.51 -3.77
N PRO A 40 -1.87 10.23 -4.74
CA PRO A 40 -1.19 10.47 -6.00
C PRO A 40 0.01 11.39 -5.77
N LEU A 41 1.17 10.96 -6.24
CA LEU A 41 2.39 11.77 -6.26
C LEU A 41 2.27 12.80 -7.38
N LEU A 42 1.94 14.03 -7.01
CA LEU A 42 1.83 15.17 -7.93
C LEU A 42 3.19 15.76 -8.33
N SER A 43 4.29 15.12 -7.93
CA SER A 43 5.65 15.56 -8.24
C SER A 43 6.22 14.72 -9.37
N ASP A 44 7.01 15.35 -10.23
CA ASP A 44 7.79 14.65 -11.23
C ASP A 44 8.80 13.74 -10.53
N THR A 45 8.79 12.45 -10.83
CA THR A 45 9.70 11.46 -10.23
C THR A 45 10.46 10.75 -11.34
N PRO A 46 11.67 10.23 -11.06
CA PRO A 46 12.43 9.48 -12.07
C PRO A 46 11.68 8.23 -12.60
N SER A 47 10.61 7.77 -11.96
CA SER A 47 9.77 6.66 -12.42
C SER A 47 8.51 7.08 -13.19
N GLY A 48 8.19 8.36 -13.32
CA GLY A 48 7.04 8.80 -14.12
C GLY A 48 6.63 10.26 -13.91
N PRO A 49 5.83 10.81 -14.84
CA PRO A 49 5.35 12.19 -14.77
C PRO A 49 4.38 12.37 -13.59
N ALA A 50 4.27 13.61 -13.12
CA ALA A 50 3.36 14.01 -12.03
C ALA A 50 1.96 13.38 -12.17
N GLY A 51 1.53 12.66 -11.14
CA GLY A 51 0.25 11.95 -11.09
C GLY A 51 0.28 10.48 -11.53
N SER A 52 1.42 9.98 -12.03
CA SER A 52 1.54 8.58 -12.48
C SER A 52 1.94 7.62 -11.37
N VAL A 53 2.57 8.14 -10.31
CA VAL A 53 2.96 7.34 -9.14
C VAL A 53 1.88 7.51 -8.08
N ASN A 54 1.36 6.41 -7.56
CA ASN A 54 0.41 6.42 -6.45
C ASN A 54 1.04 5.70 -5.25
N VAL A 55 1.13 6.41 -4.13
CA VAL A 55 1.46 5.79 -2.84
C VAL A 55 0.17 5.27 -2.23
N VAL A 56 0.12 3.99 -1.92
CA VAL A 56 -1.07 3.36 -1.35
C VAL A 56 -0.74 2.87 0.03
N ASP A 57 -1.32 3.51 1.05
CA ASP A 57 -1.32 2.98 2.41
C ASP A 57 -2.45 1.94 2.53
N PHE A 58 -2.14 0.76 3.02
CA PHE A 58 -3.12 -0.29 3.21
C PHE A 58 -2.83 -1.15 4.42
N THR A 59 -3.78 -2.00 4.75
CA THR A 59 -3.68 -2.96 5.84
C THR A 59 -3.84 -4.36 5.27
N LEU A 60 -2.91 -5.27 5.55
CA LEU A 60 -3.01 -6.70 5.24
C LEU A 60 -2.94 -7.51 6.51
N PHE A 61 -3.89 -8.43 6.70
CA PHE A 61 -3.98 -9.24 7.92
C PHE A 61 -3.86 -8.38 9.19
N GLY A 62 -4.42 -7.16 9.18
CA GLY A 62 -4.32 -6.13 10.23
C GLY A 62 -2.93 -5.59 10.55
N GLN A 63 -1.96 -5.73 9.64
CA GLN A 63 -0.67 -5.01 9.65
C GLN A 63 -0.73 -3.87 8.63
N ARG A 64 -0.19 -2.70 8.96
CA ARG A 64 -0.19 -1.54 8.06
C ARG A 64 1.04 -1.62 7.17
N GLU A 65 0.83 -1.50 5.86
CA GLU A 65 1.84 -1.55 4.81
C GLU A 65 1.67 -0.33 3.87
N SER A 66 2.69 -0.02 3.07
CA SER A 66 2.76 1.16 2.18
C SER A 66 3.43 0.85 0.85
#